data_AF-A0A6A0B6C0-F1
#
_entry.id   AF-A0A6A0B6C0-F1
#
_cell.length_a   1.000
_cell.length_b   1.000
_cell.length_c   1.000
_cell.angle_alpha   90.00
_cell.angle_beta   90.00
_cell.angle_gamma   90.00
#
_symmetry.space_group_name_H-M   'P 1'
#
loop_
_entity.id
_entity.type
_entity.pdbx_description
1 polymer ?
#
loop_
_entity_poly.entity_id
_entity_poly.type
_entity_poly.pdbx_seq_one_letter_code
_entity_poly.pdbx_strand_id
1 'polypeptide(L)'
;MTDQPEKINLSDVNSRKVDNELLDELRDLFAKAEEQKERYDFIWNGKAKAYFEAATPTTKTLHPQPEESYIYADDDYKERVNTFDDSENLFITGDNLEALKLLQESYLNKIDMIYIEIIYNELIQFKMGVNPVNTAFSKFQNRESLFLLPKIPKLVVV
;
A
#
# COMPACT_ATOMS: atom_id res chain seq x y z
N MET A 1 16.70 14.49 -19.95
CA MET A 1 15.83 13.38 -20.36
C MET A 1 14.51 14.00 -20.76
N THR A 2 14.01 13.72 -21.97
CA THR A 2 12.83 14.35 -22.55
C THR A 2 11.55 13.77 -21.94
N ASP A 3 10.73 14.63 -21.36
CA ASP A 3 9.57 14.32 -20.51
C ASP A 3 8.29 14.04 -21.35
N GLN A 4 8.45 13.36 -22.48
CA GLN A 4 7.35 13.05 -23.40
C GLN A 4 7.25 11.53 -23.56
N PRO A 5 6.10 10.91 -23.25
CA PRO A 5 5.93 9.47 -23.44
C PRO A 5 5.95 9.16 -24.94
N GLU A 6 7.00 8.49 -25.40
CA GLU A 6 7.09 8.01 -26.77
C GLU A 6 6.17 6.81 -26.98
N LYS A 7 5.40 6.83 -28.08
CA LYS A 7 4.52 5.73 -28.46
C LYS A 7 5.37 4.53 -28.86
N ILE A 8 5.41 3.51 -27.99
CA ILE A 8 6.16 2.28 -28.24
C ILE A 8 5.61 1.61 -29.49
N ASN A 9 6.45 1.44 -30.50
CA ASN A 9 6.05 0.83 -31.76
C ASN A 9 5.93 -0.69 -31.61
N LEU A 10 4.70 -1.18 -31.44
CA LEU A 10 4.39 -2.60 -31.22
C LEU A 10 4.57 -3.48 -32.48
N SER A 11 4.93 -2.91 -33.61
CA SER A 11 5.16 -3.65 -34.87
C SER A 11 6.61 -4.12 -35.04
N ASP A 12 7.54 -3.58 -34.26
CA ASP A 12 8.93 -4.03 -34.26
C ASP A 12 9.11 -5.22 -33.31
N VAL A 13 9.16 -6.42 -33.87
CA VAL A 13 9.39 -7.65 -33.09
C VAL A 13 10.82 -7.70 -32.54
N ASN A 14 11.78 -6.98 -33.14
CA ASN A 14 13.16 -6.96 -32.66
C ASN A 14 13.35 -6.11 -31.40
N SER A 15 12.48 -5.13 -31.13
CA SER A 15 12.47 -4.38 -29.87
C SER A 15 11.93 -5.20 -28.69
N ARG A 16 11.42 -6.41 -28.96
CA ARG A 16 11.01 -7.41 -27.96
C ARG A 16 12.06 -8.50 -27.79
N LYS A 17 13.23 -8.38 -28.42
CA LYS A 17 14.32 -9.33 -28.17
C LYS A 17 14.70 -9.22 -26.71
N VAL A 18 14.60 -10.36 -26.04
CA VAL A 18 15.25 -10.54 -24.75
C VAL A 18 16.72 -10.22 -24.98
N ASP A 19 17.22 -9.23 -24.24
CA ASP A 19 18.63 -8.92 -24.22
C ASP A 19 19.34 -10.09 -23.54
N ASN A 20 20.00 -10.91 -24.35
CA ASN A 20 20.66 -12.12 -23.87
C ASN A 20 21.88 -11.76 -23.02
N GLU A 21 22.53 -10.61 -23.25
CA GLU A 21 23.65 -10.16 -22.44
C GLU A 21 23.16 -9.79 -21.04
N LEU A 22 22.08 -9.02 -20.94
CA LEU A 22 21.43 -8.72 -19.66
C LEU A 22 20.91 -9.99 -18.96
N LEU A 23 20.33 -10.92 -19.73
CA LEU A 23 19.84 -12.18 -19.18
C LEU A 23 20.97 -13.04 -18.61
N ASP A 24 22.11 -13.11 -19.31
CA ASP A 24 23.29 -13.84 -18.86
C ASP A 24 23.95 -13.14 -17.66
N GLU A 25 24.01 -11.80 -17.63
CA GLU A 25 24.45 -11.03 -16.45
C GLU A 25 23.58 -11.35 -15.21
N LEU A 26 22.26 -11.38 -15.38
CA LEU A 26 21.34 -11.74 -14.31
C LEU A 26 21.57 -13.18 -13.84
N ARG A 27 21.77 -14.13 -14.77
CA ARG A 27 22.06 -15.53 -14.43
C ARG A 27 23.35 -15.67 -13.63
N ASP A 28 24.41 -14.99 -14.03
CA ASP A 28 25.69 -14.99 -13.31
C ASP A 28 25.55 -14.38 -11.91
N LEU A 29 24.75 -13.32 -11.78
CA LEU A 29 24.47 -12.68 -10.50
C LEU A 29 23.67 -13.62 -9.56
N PHE A 30 22.68 -14.34 -10.08
CA PHE A 30 21.94 -15.35 -9.31
C PHE A 30 22.81 -16.56 -8.94
N ALA A 31 23.68 -17.03 -9.84
CA ALA A 31 24.61 -18.13 -9.56
C ALA A 31 25.62 -17.76 -8.45
N LYS A 32 26.20 -16.56 -8.50
CA LYS A 32 27.06 -16.03 -7.42
C LYS A 32 26.30 -15.88 -6.10
N ALA A 33 25.00 -15.55 -6.16
CA ALA A 33 24.14 -15.47 -4.99
C ALA A 33 23.76 -16.85 -4.42
N GLU A 34 23.85 -17.94 -5.19
CA GLU A 34 23.68 -19.32 -4.69
C GLU A 34 24.93 -19.85 -3.95
N GLU A 35 26.12 -19.38 -4.31
CA GLU A 35 27.38 -19.73 -3.62
C GLU A 35 27.51 -19.05 -2.23
N GLN A 36 26.69 -18.04 -1.93
CA GLN A 36 26.62 -17.38 -0.63
C GLN A 36 25.86 -18.27 0.38
N LYS A 37 26.61 -18.93 1.27
CA LYS A 37 26.15 -20.06 2.09
C LYS A 37 25.26 -19.72 3.30
N GLU A 38 24.59 -18.57 3.33
CA GLU A 38 23.58 -18.25 4.35
C GLU A 38 22.39 -17.50 3.74
N ARG A 39 21.29 -18.21 3.48
CA ARG A 39 19.95 -17.59 3.33
C ARG A 39 19.07 -18.08 4.47
N TYR A 40 19.12 -17.38 5.61
CA TYR A 40 18.03 -17.48 6.58
C TYR A 40 16.78 -16.93 5.93
N ASP A 41 15.89 -17.81 5.49
CA ASP A 41 14.60 -17.41 4.94
C ASP A 41 13.52 -17.50 6.02
N PHE A 42 12.79 -16.41 6.23
CA PHE A 42 11.62 -16.42 7.09
C PHE A 42 10.46 -17.02 6.30
N ILE A 43 10.07 -18.26 6.64
CA ILE A 43 8.99 -18.99 5.97
C ILE A 43 7.81 -19.13 6.92
N TRP A 44 6.62 -18.86 6.40
CA TRP A 44 5.35 -19.12 7.07
C TRP A 44 4.32 -19.62 6.07
N ASN A 45 3.30 -20.33 6.55
CA ASN A 45 2.20 -20.77 5.71
C ASN A 45 1.47 -19.54 5.13
N GLY A 46 1.31 -19.49 3.80
CA GLY A 46 0.71 -18.36 3.10
C GLY A 46 1.68 -17.30 2.59
N LYS A 47 2.99 -17.40 2.86
CA LYS A 47 4.02 -16.48 2.32
C LYS A 47 3.86 -16.26 0.82
N ALA A 48 3.87 -17.33 0.04
CA ALA A 48 3.75 -17.26 -1.42
C ALA A 48 2.44 -16.59 -1.86
N LYS A 49 1.33 -16.90 -1.19
CA LYS A 49 0.03 -16.28 -1.48
C LYS A 49 0.07 -14.76 -1.24
N ALA A 50 0.64 -14.32 -0.12
CA ALA A 50 0.78 -12.90 0.20
C ALA A 50 1.63 -12.15 -0.86
N TYR A 51 2.72 -12.77 -1.33
CA TYR A 51 3.52 -12.21 -2.43
C TYR A 51 2.71 -12.05 -3.71
N PHE A 52 1.96 -13.08 -4.13
CA PHE A 52 1.14 -12.99 -5.34
C PHE A 52 0.01 -11.96 -5.19
N GLU A 53 -0.61 -11.86 -4.01
CA GLU A 53 -1.67 -10.90 -3.74
C GLU A 53 -1.18 -9.46 -3.81
N ALA A 54 0.02 -9.18 -3.29
CA ALA A 54 0.67 -7.87 -3.42
C ALA A 54 1.02 -7.53 -4.88
N ALA A 55 1.50 -8.51 -5.65
CA ALA A 55 1.87 -8.33 -7.06
C ALA A 55 0.66 -8.30 -8.01
N THR A 56 -0.51 -8.73 -7.57
CA THR A 56 -1.72 -8.76 -8.40
C THR A 56 -2.23 -7.34 -8.63
N PRO A 57 -2.44 -6.91 -9.89
CA PRO A 57 -3.00 -5.59 -10.18
C PRO A 57 -4.36 -5.37 -9.53
N THR A 58 -4.62 -4.13 -9.12
CA THR A 58 -5.94 -3.74 -8.61
C THR A 58 -6.98 -3.70 -9.73
N THR A 59 -8.22 -4.07 -9.41
CA THR A 59 -9.39 -3.88 -10.28
C THR A 59 -10.27 -2.71 -9.83
N LYS A 60 -9.83 -1.98 -8.80
CA LYS A 60 -10.56 -0.85 -8.20
C LYS A 60 -10.21 0.45 -8.93
N THR A 61 -10.97 1.49 -8.61
CA THR A 61 -10.71 2.86 -9.07
C THR A 61 -11.08 3.84 -7.97
N LEU A 62 -10.48 5.03 -7.98
CA LEU A 62 -10.83 6.10 -7.06
C LEU A 62 -12.08 6.81 -7.56
N HIS A 63 -12.99 7.13 -6.63
CA HIS A 63 -14.18 7.92 -6.90
C HIS A 63 -14.13 9.20 -6.04
N PRO A 64 -14.00 10.39 -6.64
CA PRO A 64 -13.92 11.64 -5.88
C PRO A 64 -15.25 11.93 -5.16
N GLN A 65 -15.15 12.54 -3.97
CA GLN A 65 -16.31 12.94 -3.16
C GLN A 65 -16.23 14.44 -2.82
N PRO A 66 -16.62 15.34 -3.74
CA PRO A 66 -16.51 16.79 -3.52
C PRO A 66 -17.34 17.29 -2.33
N GLU A 67 -18.52 16.72 -2.11
CA GLU A 67 -19.41 17.12 -1.00
C GLU A 67 -18.86 16.70 0.37
N GLU A 68 -18.04 15.66 0.41
CA GLU A 68 -17.40 15.15 1.63
C GLU A 68 -15.97 15.67 1.84
N SER A 69 -15.49 16.55 0.96
CA SER A 69 -14.15 17.12 1.03
C SER A 69 -14.16 18.42 1.81
N TYR A 70 -14.05 18.33 3.13
CA TYR A 70 -14.09 19.48 4.03
C TYR A 70 -13.03 19.40 5.12
N ILE A 71 -12.65 20.56 5.63
CA ILE A 71 -11.89 20.71 6.89
C ILE A 71 -12.70 21.54 7.88
N TYR A 72 -12.40 21.42 9.16
CA TYR A 72 -12.97 22.30 10.18
C TYR A 72 -12.19 23.62 10.23
N ALA A 73 -12.91 24.74 10.21
CA ALA A 73 -12.30 26.08 10.23
C ALA A 73 -11.78 26.49 11.62
N ASP A 74 -12.34 25.87 12.67
CA ASP A 74 -12.01 26.11 14.06
C ASP A 74 -11.68 24.81 14.80
N ASP A 75 -10.90 24.94 15.88
CA ASP A 75 -10.55 23.83 16.77
C ASP A 75 -11.76 23.26 17.53
N ASP A 76 -12.87 23.98 17.53
CA ASP A 76 -14.13 23.63 18.20
C ASP A 76 -15.03 22.71 17.34
N TYR A 77 -14.62 22.38 16.10
CA TYR A 77 -15.35 21.55 15.14
C TYR A 77 -16.77 22.07 14.80
N LYS A 78 -17.00 23.38 14.88
CA LYS A 78 -18.34 23.98 14.68
C LYS A 78 -18.63 24.36 13.24
N GLU A 79 -17.62 24.79 12.50
CA GLU A 79 -17.76 25.22 11.12
C GLU A 79 -16.91 24.35 10.18
N ARG A 80 -17.52 23.96 9.05
CA ARG A 80 -16.88 23.14 8.01
C ARG A 80 -16.77 23.96 6.73
N VAL A 81 -15.60 23.90 6.10
CA VAL A 81 -15.31 24.58 4.83
C VAL A 81 -14.99 23.52 3.80
N ASN A 82 -15.66 23.58 2.64
CA ASN A 82 -15.34 22.70 1.51
C ASN A 82 -13.98 23.09 0.94
N THR A 83 -13.11 22.12 0.72
CA THR A 83 -11.72 22.31 0.25
C THR A 83 -11.35 21.37 -0.90
N PHE A 84 -12.34 20.87 -1.64
CA PHE A 84 -12.12 19.89 -2.72
C PHE A 84 -11.05 20.33 -3.73
N ASP A 85 -11.07 21.59 -4.15
CA ASP A 85 -10.14 22.11 -5.17
C ASP A 85 -8.85 22.73 -4.57
N ASP A 86 -8.83 23.00 -3.26
CA ASP A 86 -7.77 23.78 -2.61
C ASP A 86 -6.83 22.94 -1.72
N SER A 87 -7.28 21.75 -1.29
CA SER A 87 -6.53 20.90 -0.37
C SER A 87 -5.43 20.10 -1.07
N GLU A 88 -4.24 20.10 -0.48
CA GLU A 88 -3.13 19.19 -0.87
C GLU A 88 -3.18 17.84 -0.13
N ASN A 89 -4.16 17.62 0.75
CA ASN A 89 -4.31 16.39 1.52
C ASN A 89 -5.29 15.43 0.86
N LEU A 90 -5.00 14.14 0.95
CA LEU A 90 -5.84 13.07 0.43
C LEU A 90 -6.28 12.14 1.56
N PHE A 91 -7.58 11.87 1.61
CA PHE A 91 -8.19 10.85 2.45
C PHE A 91 -8.86 9.81 1.55
N ILE A 92 -8.51 8.54 1.73
CA ILE A 92 -9.05 7.42 0.95
C ILE A 92 -9.74 6.47 1.91
N THR A 93 -10.95 6.05 1.56
CA THR A 93 -11.69 5.02 2.30
C THR A 93 -11.71 3.71 1.51
N GLY A 94 -11.48 2.59 2.19
CA GLY A 94 -11.54 1.27 1.58
C GLY A 94 -10.53 0.28 2.16
N ASP A 95 -10.22 -0.75 1.37
CA ASP A 95 -9.14 -1.68 1.70
C ASP A 95 -7.78 -1.03 1.44
N ASN A 96 -6.89 -1.07 2.43
CA ASN A 96 -5.60 -0.40 2.38
C ASN A 96 -4.65 -0.96 1.31
N LEU A 97 -4.69 -2.27 1.04
CA LEU A 97 -3.85 -2.89 0.01
C LEU A 97 -4.28 -2.40 -1.38
N GLU A 98 -5.59 -2.32 -1.63
CA GLU A 98 -6.11 -1.79 -2.88
C GLU A 98 -5.84 -0.29 -3.04
N ALA A 99 -5.94 0.50 -1.96
CA ALA A 99 -5.57 1.91 -1.97
C ALA A 99 -4.08 2.11 -2.31
N LEU A 100 -3.19 1.33 -1.69
CA LEU A 100 -1.75 1.40 -1.97
C LEU A 100 -1.41 1.00 -3.41
N LYS A 101 -2.10 0.00 -3.97
CA LYS A 101 -1.96 -0.38 -5.39
C LYS A 101 -2.38 0.75 -6.32
N LEU A 102 -3.46 1.46 -6.01
CA LEU A 102 -3.91 2.61 -6.82
C LEU A 102 -2.93 3.78 -6.79
N LEU A 103 -2.29 4.01 -5.65
CA LEU A 103 -1.32 5.10 -5.47
C LEU A 103 0.07 4.77 -6.00
N GLN A 104 0.37 3.49 -6.25
CA GLN A 104 1.69 2.99 -6.57
C GLN A 104 2.39 3.80 -7.66
N GLU A 105 1.77 3.97 -8.82
CA GLU A 105 2.38 4.67 -9.97
C GLU A 105 2.52 6.18 -9.72
N SER A 106 1.47 6.82 -9.22
CA SER A 106 1.43 8.29 -9.06
C SER A 106 2.33 8.80 -7.93
N TYR A 107 2.54 7.99 -6.89
CA TYR A 107 3.28 8.36 -5.68
C TYR A 107 4.58 7.55 -5.51
N LEU A 108 5.02 6.80 -6.53
CA LEU A 108 6.27 6.04 -6.49
C LEU A 108 7.45 6.98 -6.14
N ASN A 109 8.17 6.64 -5.07
CA ASN A 109 9.31 7.42 -4.57
C ASN A 109 9.00 8.89 -4.21
N LYS A 110 7.72 9.24 -3.97
CA LYS A 110 7.29 10.60 -3.57
C LYS A 110 6.87 10.71 -2.10
N ILE A 111 6.86 9.61 -1.36
CA ILE A 111 6.43 9.58 0.05
C ILE A 111 7.67 9.66 0.96
N ASP A 112 7.80 10.74 1.73
CA ASP A 112 8.92 10.95 2.65
C ASP A 112 8.80 10.12 3.93
N MET A 113 7.59 9.90 4.42
CA MET A 113 7.33 9.22 5.68
C MET A 113 6.01 8.45 5.65
N ILE A 114 6.00 7.25 6.23
CA ILE A 114 4.82 6.42 6.43
C ILE A 114 4.64 6.19 7.93
N TYR A 115 3.44 6.46 8.45
CA TYR A 115 3.03 6.12 9.82
C TYR A 115 1.88 5.12 9.77
N ILE A 116 2.06 3.96 10.39
CA ILE A 116 1.04 2.91 10.49
C ILE A 116 0.94 2.48 11.95
N GLU A 117 -0.24 2.64 12.54
CA GLU A 117 -0.53 2.07 13.86
C GLU A 117 -1.10 0.67 13.67
N ILE A 118 -0.26 -0.34 13.89
CA ILE A 118 -0.70 -1.74 13.86
C ILE A 118 -1.27 -2.08 15.23
N ILE A 119 -2.54 -2.50 15.28
CA ILE A 119 -3.14 -3.03 16.52
C ILE A 119 -2.38 -4.32 16.87
N TYR A 120 -1.61 -4.29 17.97
CA TYR A 120 -0.93 -5.48 18.45
C TYR A 120 -1.98 -6.51 18.87
N ASN A 121 -1.93 -7.70 18.26
CA ASN A 121 -2.57 -8.86 18.87
C ASN A 121 -1.70 -9.27 20.05
N GLU A 122 -2.11 -8.92 21.28
CA GLU A 122 -1.57 -9.57 22.46
C GLU A 122 -1.71 -11.09 22.27
N LEU A 123 -0.61 -11.81 22.50
CA LEU A 123 -0.46 -13.25 22.33
C LEU A 123 -1.73 -14.00 22.75
N ILE A 124 -2.56 -14.39 21.77
CA ILE A 124 -3.57 -15.42 22.01
C ILE A 124 -2.77 -16.69 22.28
N GLN A 125 -2.66 -17.03 23.57
CA GLN A 125 -2.20 -18.34 23.99
C GLN A 125 -3.10 -19.37 23.28
N PHE A 126 -2.52 -20.15 22.38
CA PHE A 126 -3.17 -21.32 21.82
C PHE A 126 -3.36 -22.32 22.97
N LYS A 127 -4.51 -22.26 23.66
CA LYS A 127 -4.99 -23.42 24.41
C LYS A 127 -5.38 -24.46 23.36
N MET A 128 -4.46 -25.36 23.04
CA MET A 128 -4.83 -26.62 22.42
C MET A 128 -5.70 -27.38 23.42
N GLY A 129 -7.01 -27.28 23.23
CA GLY A 129 -7.99 -27.95 24.05
C GLY A 129 -9.20 -27.07 24.33
N VAL A 130 -10.32 -27.49 23.75
CA VAL A 130 -11.72 -27.11 24.04
C VAL A 130 -12.30 -26.00 23.16
N ASN A 131 -13.26 -26.40 22.32
CA ASN A 131 -14.20 -25.58 21.55
C ASN A 131 -14.83 -24.45 22.39
N PRO A 132 -15.01 -23.27 21.79
CA PRO A 132 -16.29 -22.59 21.98
C PRO A 132 -16.79 -21.92 20.70
N VAL A 133 -17.99 -22.34 20.28
CA VAL A 133 -18.94 -21.49 19.58
C VAL A 133 -19.20 -20.26 20.45
N ASN A 134 -19.18 -19.07 19.83
CA ASN A 134 -19.56 -17.77 20.40
C ASN A 134 -18.77 -17.31 21.64
N THR A 135 -17.70 -16.54 21.45
CA THR A 135 -17.41 -15.32 22.24
C THR A 135 -16.26 -14.55 21.57
N ALA A 136 -16.57 -13.50 20.77
CA ALA A 136 -15.74 -12.30 20.54
C ALA A 136 -16.26 -11.43 19.38
N PHE A 137 -17.55 -11.08 19.36
CA PHE A 137 -18.14 -10.24 18.29
C PHE A 137 -18.81 -8.96 18.80
N SER A 138 -18.38 -8.40 19.95
CA SER A 138 -19.07 -7.23 20.53
C SER A 138 -18.20 -6.10 21.11
N LYS A 139 -16.95 -5.91 20.66
CA LYS A 139 -16.14 -4.75 21.11
C LYS A 139 -15.30 -4.08 20.02
N PHE A 140 -15.87 -3.90 18.82
CA PHE A 140 -15.27 -3.12 17.72
C PHE A 140 -16.18 -1.96 17.27
N GLN A 141 -16.78 -1.26 18.23
CA GLN A 141 -17.39 0.05 17.95
C GLN A 141 -16.85 1.04 18.98
N ASN A 142 -16.35 2.17 18.48
CA ASN A 142 -15.78 3.32 19.18
C ASN A 142 -14.31 3.22 19.61
N ARG A 143 -13.39 3.58 18.70
CA ARG A 143 -12.35 4.60 18.94
C ARG A 143 -11.90 5.22 17.61
N GLU A 144 -12.47 6.37 17.29
CA GLU A 144 -11.86 7.35 16.40
C GLU A 144 -10.71 8.02 17.18
N SER A 145 -9.48 7.95 16.69
CA SER A 145 -8.40 8.81 17.17
C SER A 145 -7.46 9.17 16.02
N LEU A 146 -7.77 10.30 15.38
CA LEU A 146 -6.95 10.95 14.37
C LEU A 146 -6.03 11.98 15.06
N PHE A 147 -4.72 11.77 15.03
CA PHE A 147 -3.74 12.77 15.48
C PHE A 147 -3.23 13.61 14.29
N LEU A 148 -3.59 14.90 14.29
CA LEU A 148 -3.13 15.88 13.31
C LEU A 148 -1.79 16.52 13.75
N LEU A 149 -0.69 16.15 13.10
CA LEU A 149 0.57 16.93 13.08
C LEU A 149 0.61 17.95 11.92
N PRO A 150 1.36 19.07 12.01
CA PRO A 150 1.25 20.18 11.06
C PRO A 150 2.01 19.96 9.73
N LYS A 151 1.44 20.52 8.65
CA LYS A 151 2.02 20.92 7.34
C LYS A 151 3.12 20.06 6.72
N ILE A 152 2.75 18.85 6.31
CA ILE A 152 3.41 18.08 5.23
C ILE A 152 2.24 17.50 4.41
N PRO A 153 2.30 17.35 3.07
CA PRO A 153 1.27 16.62 2.34
C PRO A 153 1.17 15.20 2.92
N LYS A 154 0.12 14.95 3.71
CA LYS A 154 -0.08 13.68 4.39
C LYS A 154 -1.01 12.82 3.55
N LEU A 155 -0.47 11.73 3.04
CA LEU A 155 -1.31 10.59 2.70
C LEU A 155 -1.72 9.92 4.03
N VAL A 156 -2.93 10.19 4.49
CA VAL A 156 -3.53 9.43 5.59
C VAL A 156 -4.35 8.31 4.95
N VAL A 157 -3.76 7.12 4.87
CA VAL A 157 -4.49 5.89 4.56
C VAL A 157 -5.06 5.37 5.88
N VAL A 158 -6.37 5.44 6.07
CA VAL A 158 -7.08 4.78 7.17
C VAL A 158 -7.60 3.44 6.69
#